data_AF-B8HQ02-F1
#
_entry.id   AF-B8HQ02-F1
#
_cell.length_a   1.000
_cell.length_b   1.000
_cell.length_c   1.000
_cell.angle_alpha   90.00
_cell.angle_beta   90.00
_cell.angle_gamma   90.00
#
_symmetry.space_group_name_H-M   'P 1'
#
loop_
_entity.id
_entity.type
_entity.pdbx_description
1 polymer ?
#
loop_
_entity_poly.entity_id
_entity_poly.type
_entity_poly.pdbx_seq_one_letter_code
_entity_poly.pdbx_strand_id
1 'polypeptide(L)'
;MERQRKQQTLVDRFELLYRLYRSYRSNQGFTLPIALGLGFFIVILGLSMMLRSQGDSSMANAQKVGNRGVGATEIATARYQSLLAKYPALAAFPYCNTWSGTVGAATSTCSDTSNAAQPASWHNLAPIMNLLQQSAVGNACTPPNQIQQDIAVFTTSAWQNVATGDPRSGQFRIVNYTFTPAAQVAGQAYTGKEVRIGNGILTVEGRVELAANNDNDASTAQSQIQVQVPVTPIGTYSSFPGVWVRTGDTGGNNTMQANVVISDCNASLNNVNVAGTDPATGEPYKKFFSRATMPDVPADCQSTTYNSNVDSSVTCRPTSFATSNNLGDITTDIRLPRTGDSSELIYIPRLDANGNVVYNSGVPVLDQFRVFKYRVGNVTLNGSEEVVIQTGSQNIANLPSPPAKNPAPDSTQVPIKVYLYVDGNISMPGQAGITRKCVFTAAVDGFDATVPNCTATDLHIYGYNRNGNANPEMCMNGRGYIEGLILAPNYKVGVAGSGGGDGGVKGAVWANSWSTSGGCGSNTTNVVVDQRGGWVELAPFLRVTVARSPATIKPPGSWVRREFGTTAQ
;
A
#
# COMPACT_ATOMS: atom_id res chain seq x y z
N MET A 1 -46.67 71.74 -44.04
CA MET A 1 -45.25 71.96 -44.44
C MET A 1 -44.42 70.68 -44.58
N GLU A 2 -44.91 69.49 -44.16
CA GLU A 2 -44.13 68.24 -44.28
C GLU A 2 -44.33 67.47 -45.62
N ARG A 3 -45.36 67.82 -46.40
CA ARG A 3 -45.59 67.23 -47.73
C ARG A 3 -44.67 67.78 -48.82
N GLN A 4 -44.03 68.94 -48.63
CA GLN A 4 -43.11 69.49 -49.64
C GLN A 4 -41.67 68.96 -49.54
N ARG A 5 -41.23 68.45 -48.38
CA ARG A 5 -39.89 67.82 -48.26
C ARG A 5 -39.80 66.43 -48.92
N LYS A 6 -40.91 65.70 -49.06
CA LYS A 6 -40.92 64.38 -49.72
C LYS A 6 -40.97 64.45 -51.25
N GLN A 7 -41.37 65.57 -51.84
CA GLN A 7 -41.34 65.72 -53.30
C GLN A 7 -39.97 66.17 -53.83
N GLN A 8 -39.21 66.96 -53.07
CA GLN A 8 -37.85 67.37 -53.50
C GLN A 8 -36.87 66.19 -53.59
N THR A 9 -36.97 65.22 -52.69
CA THR A 9 -36.04 64.06 -52.63
C THR A 9 -36.26 63.00 -53.72
N LEU A 10 -37.46 62.96 -54.31
CA LEU A 10 -37.77 62.06 -55.43
C LEU A 10 -37.27 62.63 -56.76
N VAL A 11 -37.30 63.96 -56.94
CA VAL A 11 -36.80 64.62 -58.15
C VAL A 11 -35.27 64.54 -58.21
N ASP A 12 -34.56 64.76 -57.10
CA ASP A 12 -33.09 64.63 -57.06
C ASP A 12 -32.62 63.19 -57.30
N ARG A 13 -33.37 62.18 -56.83
CA ARG A 13 -33.05 60.76 -57.12
C ARG A 13 -33.30 60.39 -58.58
N PHE A 14 -34.31 60.98 -59.22
CA PHE A 14 -34.58 60.76 -60.63
C PHE A 14 -33.54 61.44 -61.53
N GLU A 15 -33.06 62.63 -61.17
CA GLU A 15 -31.99 63.30 -61.93
C GLU A 15 -30.66 62.52 -61.85
N LEU A 16 -30.35 61.93 -60.70
CA LEU A 16 -29.11 61.16 -60.50
C LEU A 16 -29.15 59.81 -61.25
N LEU A 17 -30.31 59.14 -61.29
CA LEU A 17 -30.51 57.94 -62.11
C LEU A 17 -30.52 58.25 -63.61
N TYR A 18 -31.11 59.39 -64.02
CA TYR A 18 -31.15 59.78 -65.43
C TYR A 18 -29.76 60.18 -65.96
N ARG A 19 -28.91 60.81 -65.13
CA ARG A 19 -27.51 61.10 -65.48
C ARG A 19 -26.63 59.84 -65.56
N LEU A 20 -26.86 58.84 -64.70
CA LEU A 20 -26.18 57.54 -64.82
C LEU A 20 -26.61 56.76 -66.08
N TYR A 21 -27.89 56.81 -66.43
CA TYR A 21 -28.39 56.09 -67.60
C TYR A 21 -27.90 56.69 -68.94
N ARG A 22 -27.74 58.02 -69.03
CA ARG A 22 -27.28 58.68 -70.27
C ARG A 22 -25.79 58.48 -70.56
N SER A 23 -24.96 58.14 -69.57
CA SER A 23 -23.53 57.88 -69.76
C SER A 23 -23.22 56.53 -70.42
N TYR A 24 -24.22 55.65 -70.62
CA TYR A 24 -24.00 54.29 -71.13
C TYR A 24 -24.15 54.13 -72.65
N ARG A 25 -24.44 55.22 -73.39
CA ARG A 25 -24.78 55.13 -74.83
C ARG A 25 -23.67 55.47 -75.82
N SER A 26 -22.42 55.59 -75.38
CA SER A 26 -21.29 55.87 -76.29
C SER A 26 -20.02 55.15 -75.86
N ASN A 27 -20.00 53.81 -75.89
CA ASN A 27 -18.78 52.99 -75.98
C ASN A 27 -19.16 51.51 -76.24
N GLN A 28 -19.71 51.19 -77.42
CA GLN A 28 -20.03 49.80 -77.81
C GLN A 28 -18.81 48.98 -78.30
N GLY A 29 -17.58 49.41 -78.00
CA GLY A 29 -16.35 48.72 -78.42
C GLY A 29 -15.56 48.00 -77.31
N PHE A 30 -15.82 48.27 -76.03
CA PHE A 30 -15.02 47.76 -74.90
C PHE A 30 -15.79 46.98 -73.83
N THR A 31 -17.12 46.83 -73.99
CA THR A 31 -17.97 46.13 -73.01
C THR A 31 -17.65 44.64 -72.93
N LEU A 32 -17.22 44.03 -74.04
CA LEU A 32 -16.89 42.61 -74.12
C LEU A 32 -15.64 42.24 -73.28
N PRO A 33 -14.48 42.93 -73.42
CA PRO A 33 -13.33 42.68 -72.55
C PRO A 33 -13.58 43.02 -71.07
N ILE A 34 -14.40 44.04 -70.76
CA ILE A 34 -14.73 44.39 -69.37
C ILE A 34 -15.64 43.33 -68.74
N ALA A 35 -16.65 42.83 -69.47
CA ALA A 35 -17.53 41.76 -68.99
C ALA A 35 -16.77 40.43 -68.81
N LEU A 36 -15.85 40.11 -69.72
CA LEU A 36 -14.96 38.95 -69.58
C LEU A 36 -13.98 39.13 -68.39
N GLY A 37 -13.43 40.33 -68.20
CA GLY A 37 -12.55 40.64 -67.06
C GLY A 37 -13.25 40.53 -65.71
N LEU A 38 -14.47 41.06 -65.59
CA LEU A 38 -15.30 40.93 -64.38
C LEU A 38 -15.74 39.49 -64.12
N GLY A 39 -16.14 38.76 -65.17
CA GLY A 39 -16.48 37.34 -65.06
C GLY A 39 -15.30 36.50 -64.57
N PHE A 40 -14.11 36.75 -65.08
CA PHE A 40 -12.88 36.08 -64.63
C PHE A 40 -12.51 36.43 -63.19
N PHE A 41 -12.69 37.69 -62.78
CA PHE A 41 -12.45 38.12 -61.41
C PHE A 41 -13.38 37.43 -60.39
N ILE A 42 -14.67 37.28 -60.73
CA ILE A 42 -15.64 36.56 -59.90
C ILE A 42 -15.29 35.07 -59.81
N VAL A 43 -14.81 34.45 -60.90
CA VAL A 43 -14.36 33.05 -60.89
C VAL A 43 -13.13 32.86 -60.00
N ILE A 44 -12.16 33.79 -60.03
CA ILE A 44 -10.99 33.75 -59.13
C ILE A 44 -11.41 33.92 -57.66
N LEU A 45 -12.33 34.82 -57.36
CA LEU A 45 -12.87 35.00 -56.01
C LEU A 45 -13.65 33.75 -55.53
N GLY A 46 -14.40 33.11 -56.42
CA GLY A 46 -15.08 31.85 -56.13
C GLY A 46 -14.12 30.69 -55.88
N LEU A 47 -13.08 30.54 -56.70
CA LEU A 47 -12.03 29.53 -56.53
C LEU A 47 -11.24 29.73 -55.22
N SER A 48 -10.90 30.98 -54.87
CA SER A 48 -10.19 31.27 -53.63
C SER A 48 -11.05 31.03 -52.37
N MET A 49 -12.35 31.33 -52.41
CA MET A 49 -13.28 30.95 -51.32
C MET A 49 -13.48 29.44 -51.23
N MET A 50 -13.51 28.72 -52.37
CA MET A 50 -13.65 27.27 -52.41
C MET A 50 -12.41 26.54 -51.87
N LEU A 51 -11.21 27.00 -52.24
CA LEU A 51 -9.95 26.46 -51.73
C LEU A 51 -9.81 26.70 -50.21
N ARG A 52 -10.22 27.87 -49.74
CA ARG A 52 -10.25 28.17 -48.29
C ARG A 52 -11.29 27.32 -47.55
N SER A 53 -12.48 27.13 -48.14
CA SER A 53 -13.55 26.32 -47.54
C SER A 53 -13.19 24.82 -47.44
N GLN A 54 -12.40 24.28 -48.38
CA GLN A 54 -11.88 22.92 -48.29
C GLN A 54 -10.80 22.80 -47.20
N GLY A 55 -9.97 23.83 -47.04
CA GLY A 55 -9.00 23.90 -45.94
C GLY A 55 -9.68 23.97 -44.57
N ASP A 56 -10.71 24.82 -44.43
CA ASP A 56 -11.44 24.99 -43.17
C ASP A 56 -12.25 23.74 -42.79
N SER A 57 -12.86 23.05 -43.75
CA SER A 57 -13.60 21.80 -43.49
C SER A 57 -12.67 20.64 -43.12
N SER A 58 -11.50 20.54 -43.77
CA SER A 58 -10.47 19.56 -43.43
C SER A 58 -9.91 19.81 -42.03
N MET A 59 -9.59 21.07 -41.69
CA MET A 59 -9.12 21.46 -40.36
C MET A 59 -10.17 21.19 -39.27
N ALA A 60 -11.43 21.54 -39.52
CA ALA A 60 -12.52 21.28 -38.58
C ALA A 60 -12.74 19.78 -38.36
N ASN A 61 -12.59 18.97 -39.40
CA ASN A 61 -12.67 17.52 -39.28
C ASN A 61 -11.48 16.94 -38.51
N ALA A 62 -10.24 17.39 -38.81
CA ALA A 62 -9.04 16.99 -38.08
C ALA A 62 -9.14 17.33 -36.58
N GLN A 63 -9.62 18.52 -36.23
CA GLN A 63 -9.87 18.92 -34.83
C GLN A 63 -10.93 18.04 -34.16
N LYS A 64 -12.02 17.72 -34.87
CA LYS A 64 -13.10 16.86 -34.36
C LYS A 64 -12.61 15.43 -34.09
N VAL A 65 -11.85 14.85 -35.02
CA VAL A 65 -11.28 13.51 -34.85
C VAL A 65 -10.23 13.52 -33.74
N GLY A 66 -9.37 14.54 -33.68
CA GLY A 66 -8.40 14.74 -32.59
C GLY A 66 -9.05 14.80 -31.21
N ASN A 67 -10.12 15.59 -31.05
CA ASN A 67 -10.86 15.67 -29.79
C ASN A 67 -11.49 14.34 -29.37
N ARG A 68 -11.94 13.52 -30.33
CA ARG A 68 -12.47 12.19 -30.02
C ARG A 68 -11.38 11.21 -29.61
N GLY A 69 -10.21 11.26 -30.26
CA GLY A 69 -9.04 10.45 -29.87
C GLY A 69 -8.69 10.70 -28.41
N VAL A 70 -8.62 11.98 -28.04
CA VAL A 70 -8.33 12.42 -26.67
C VAL A 70 -9.40 11.93 -25.70
N GLY A 71 -10.68 12.07 -26.05
CA GLY A 71 -11.77 11.56 -25.23
C GLY A 71 -11.68 10.06 -24.98
N ALA A 72 -11.26 9.28 -25.98
CA ALA A 72 -11.00 7.85 -25.81
C ALA A 72 -9.85 7.58 -24.83
N THR A 73 -8.75 8.36 -24.92
CA THR A 73 -7.62 8.22 -23.98
C THR A 73 -7.97 8.64 -22.55
N GLU A 74 -8.80 9.67 -22.36
CA GLU A 74 -9.27 10.11 -21.03
C GLU A 74 -10.15 9.04 -20.37
N ILE A 75 -11.09 8.46 -21.11
CA ILE A 75 -11.93 7.36 -20.61
C ILE A 75 -11.06 6.16 -20.26
N ALA A 76 -10.10 5.82 -21.10
CA ALA A 76 -9.18 4.73 -20.85
C ALA A 76 -8.36 4.95 -19.57
N THR A 77 -7.84 6.17 -19.39
CA THR A 77 -7.12 6.57 -18.17
C THR A 77 -7.99 6.39 -16.93
N ALA A 78 -9.25 6.83 -16.97
CA ALA A 78 -10.18 6.66 -15.86
C ALA A 78 -10.47 5.17 -15.55
N ARG A 79 -10.58 4.33 -16.59
CA ARG A 79 -10.76 2.87 -16.41
C ARG A 79 -9.55 2.22 -15.78
N TYR A 80 -8.34 2.53 -16.25
CA TYR A 80 -7.11 2.02 -15.64
C TYR A 80 -6.94 2.51 -14.20
N GLN A 81 -7.26 3.77 -13.91
CA GLN A 81 -7.28 4.29 -12.53
C GLN A 81 -8.30 3.57 -11.65
N SER A 82 -9.50 3.29 -12.17
CA SER A 82 -10.51 2.54 -11.44
C SER A 82 -10.07 1.08 -11.18
N LEU A 83 -9.41 0.44 -12.15
CA LEU A 83 -8.85 -0.91 -11.98
C LEU A 83 -7.78 -0.91 -10.89
N LEU A 84 -6.88 0.06 -10.97
CA LEU A 84 -5.82 0.30 -10.02
C LEU A 84 -6.40 0.57 -8.62
N ALA A 85 -7.41 1.42 -8.48
CA ALA A 85 -8.08 1.69 -7.21
C ALA A 85 -8.81 0.45 -6.65
N LYS A 86 -9.36 -0.40 -7.52
CA LYS A 86 -10.03 -1.65 -7.16
C LYS A 86 -9.04 -2.74 -6.74
N TYR A 87 -7.87 -2.79 -7.38
CA TYR A 87 -6.79 -3.74 -7.09
C TYR A 87 -5.45 -3.02 -6.85
N PRO A 88 -5.31 -2.34 -5.70
CA PRO A 88 -4.21 -1.41 -5.47
C PRO A 88 -2.80 -1.99 -5.53
N ALA A 89 -2.62 -3.29 -5.24
CA ALA A 89 -1.30 -3.91 -5.36
C ALA A 89 -0.79 -3.94 -6.81
N LEU A 90 -1.67 -3.88 -7.82
CA LEU A 90 -1.27 -3.83 -9.23
C LEU A 90 -0.34 -2.64 -9.51
N ALA A 91 -0.52 -1.52 -8.80
CA ALA A 91 0.33 -0.34 -8.99
C ALA A 91 1.78 -0.50 -8.53
N ALA A 92 2.08 -1.53 -7.74
CA ALA A 92 3.46 -1.82 -7.36
C ALA A 92 4.21 -2.67 -8.41
N PHE A 93 3.53 -3.11 -9.48
CA PHE A 93 4.10 -3.97 -10.52
C PHE A 93 4.15 -3.26 -11.88
N PRO A 94 5.34 -3.17 -12.52
CA PRO A 94 5.46 -2.64 -13.87
C PRO A 94 4.79 -3.57 -14.89
N TYR A 95 4.28 -3.05 -16.00
CA TYR A 95 3.66 -3.78 -17.11
C TYR A 95 4.74 -4.37 -18.03
N CYS A 96 5.17 -5.61 -17.80
CA CYS A 96 6.14 -6.31 -18.64
C CYS A 96 6.10 -7.83 -18.57
N ASN A 97 6.66 -8.51 -19.56
CA ASN A 97 6.47 -9.96 -19.74
C ASN A 97 7.19 -10.80 -18.68
N THR A 98 8.37 -10.35 -18.27
CA THR A 98 9.15 -11.00 -17.21
C THR A 98 9.56 -9.98 -16.17
N TRP A 99 9.14 -10.22 -14.93
CA TRP A 99 9.52 -9.44 -13.77
C TRP A 99 10.38 -10.29 -12.85
N SER A 100 11.59 -9.82 -12.56
CA SER A 100 12.47 -10.39 -11.54
C SER A 100 12.76 -9.32 -10.48
N GLY A 101 12.37 -9.57 -9.24
CA GLY A 101 12.58 -8.62 -8.14
C GLY A 101 11.79 -8.93 -6.87
N THR A 102 11.92 -8.07 -5.88
CA THR A 102 11.05 -7.99 -4.70
C THR A 102 10.20 -6.73 -4.83
N VAL A 103 8.94 -6.78 -4.41
CA VAL A 103 8.06 -5.60 -4.50
C VAL A 103 8.62 -4.46 -3.66
N GLY A 104 8.74 -3.28 -4.28
CA GLY A 104 9.33 -2.09 -3.66
C GLY A 104 10.86 -2.05 -3.64
N ALA A 105 11.56 -3.04 -4.22
CA ALA A 105 13.02 -3.03 -4.33
C ALA A 105 13.50 -2.21 -5.54
N ALA A 106 14.53 -1.40 -5.34
CA ALA A 106 15.19 -0.63 -6.42
C ALA A 106 15.83 -1.52 -7.51
N THR A 107 16.02 -2.81 -7.24
CA THR A 107 16.65 -3.79 -8.13
C THR A 107 15.64 -4.59 -8.98
N SER A 108 14.35 -4.26 -8.95
CA SER A 108 13.39 -4.97 -9.80
C SER A 108 13.68 -4.67 -11.27
N THR A 109 14.09 -5.68 -12.03
CA THR A 109 14.36 -5.55 -13.46
C THR A 109 13.19 -6.11 -14.27
N CYS A 110 12.81 -5.32 -15.26
CA CYS A 110 11.75 -5.61 -16.21
C CYS A 110 12.46 -5.88 -17.55
N SER A 111 12.62 -7.16 -17.88
CA SER A 111 13.40 -7.60 -19.05
C SER A 111 12.49 -7.91 -20.22
N ASP A 112 12.03 -6.87 -20.90
CA ASP A 112 11.32 -7.03 -22.17
C ASP A 112 12.35 -7.10 -23.31
N THR A 113 12.82 -8.30 -23.61
CA THR A 113 13.76 -8.55 -24.72
C THR A 113 13.09 -8.99 -26.02
N SER A 114 11.75 -9.02 -26.11
CA SER A 114 11.06 -9.44 -27.33
C SER A 114 9.85 -8.59 -27.71
N ASN A 115 9.82 -8.17 -28.98
CA ASN A 115 8.70 -7.56 -29.71
C ASN A 115 7.51 -8.53 -29.93
N ALA A 116 7.35 -9.55 -29.08
CA ALA A 116 6.38 -10.61 -29.28
C ALA A 116 5.11 -10.34 -28.47
N ALA A 117 3.96 -10.65 -29.08
CA ALA A 117 2.60 -10.58 -28.56
C ALA A 117 2.33 -11.53 -27.37
N GLN A 118 3.17 -11.45 -26.34
CA GLN A 118 3.01 -12.14 -25.06
C GLN A 118 2.37 -11.17 -24.06
N PRO A 119 1.56 -11.69 -23.12
CA PRO A 119 0.80 -10.82 -22.24
C PRO A 119 1.65 -10.32 -21.07
N ALA A 120 1.62 -9.01 -20.84
CA ALA A 120 2.38 -8.32 -19.80
C ALA A 120 2.07 -8.80 -18.38
N SER A 121 2.90 -8.44 -17.39
CA SER A 121 2.91 -8.90 -15.99
C SER A 121 1.54 -8.89 -15.30
N TRP A 122 0.71 -7.90 -15.57
CA TRP A 122 -0.64 -7.80 -15.04
C TRP A 122 -1.52 -9.01 -15.45
N HIS A 123 -1.17 -9.70 -16.53
CA HIS A 123 -1.77 -10.96 -16.98
C HIS A 123 -1.23 -12.19 -16.23
N ASN A 124 0.05 -12.17 -15.83
CA ASN A 124 0.61 -13.20 -14.96
C ASN A 124 0.32 -12.84 -13.50
N LEU A 125 -0.89 -13.15 -13.05
CA LEU A 125 -1.34 -12.80 -11.71
C LEU A 125 -0.60 -13.52 -10.59
N ALA A 126 0.17 -14.58 -10.85
CA ALA A 126 0.77 -15.39 -9.79
C ALA A 126 1.70 -14.61 -8.82
N PRO A 127 2.62 -13.72 -9.27
CA PRO A 127 3.44 -12.89 -8.38
C PRO A 127 2.65 -11.78 -7.70
N ILE A 128 1.60 -11.28 -8.36
CA ILE A 128 0.73 -10.20 -7.86
C ILE A 128 -0.24 -10.75 -6.78
N MET A 129 -0.71 -11.98 -6.95
CA MET A 129 -1.56 -12.70 -6.01
C MET A 129 -0.85 -12.97 -4.68
N ASN A 130 0.49 -13.08 -4.66
CA ASN A 130 1.25 -13.15 -3.41
C ASN A 130 1.02 -11.92 -2.51
N LEU A 131 0.63 -10.77 -3.10
CA LEU A 131 0.31 -9.56 -2.36
C LEU A 131 -1.19 -9.26 -2.26
N LEU A 132 -2.01 -9.67 -3.25
CA LEU A 132 -3.43 -9.28 -3.32
C LEU A 132 -4.41 -10.16 -2.54
N GLN A 133 -4.05 -11.37 -2.11
CA GLN A 133 -5.05 -12.34 -1.68
C GLN A 133 -5.30 -12.30 -0.17
N GLN A 134 -6.39 -11.64 0.22
CA GLN A 134 -7.25 -12.09 1.31
C GLN A 134 -8.37 -12.94 0.69
N SER A 135 -8.32 -14.27 0.87
CA SER A 135 -9.45 -15.14 0.50
C SER A 135 -10.12 -15.62 1.79
N ALA A 136 -11.42 -15.34 1.92
CA ALA A 136 -12.22 -15.67 3.09
C ALA A 136 -12.95 -17.04 2.97
N VAL A 137 -12.92 -17.72 1.81
CA VAL A 137 -13.76 -18.91 1.56
C VAL A 137 -13.08 -19.95 0.66
N GLY A 138 -12.98 -21.19 1.13
CA GLY A 138 -13.04 -22.45 0.37
C GLY A 138 -11.96 -22.80 -0.66
N ASN A 139 -11.38 -21.83 -1.36
CA ASN A 139 -10.34 -22.02 -2.36
C ASN A 139 -9.14 -21.20 -1.93
N ALA A 140 -8.16 -21.90 -1.38
CA ALA A 140 -6.98 -21.30 -0.81
C ALA A 140 -6.11 -20.69 -1.91
N CYS A 141 -5.77 -19.41 -1.73
CA CYS A 141 -4.89 -18.61 -2.58
C CYS A 141 -5.13 -18.66 -4.11
N THR A 142 -6.36 -18.90 -4.53
CA THR A 142 -6.77 -18.70 -5.93
C THR A 142 -7.47 -17.35 -6.03
N PRO A 143 -7.14 -16.48 -7.02
CA PRO A 143 -7.94 -15.28 -7.24
C PRO A 143 -9.37 -15.75 -7.51
N PRO A 144 -10.41 -15.07 -6.98
CA PRO A 144 -11.74 -15.20 -7.56
C PRO A 144 -11.62 -15.05 -9.07
N ASN A 145 -12.20 -15.98 -9.85
CA ASN A 145 -12.12 -15.96 -11.32
C ASN A 145 -12.48 -14.59 -11.92
N GLN A 146 -13.32 -13.83 -11.21
CA GLN A 146 -13.71 -12.47 -11.55
C GLN A 146 -12.55 -11.46 -11.51
N ILE A 147 -11.58 -11.60 -10.59
CA ILE A 147 -10.36 -10.76 -10.59
C ILE A 147 -9.52 -11.06 -11.83
N GLN A 148 -9.40 -12.34 -12.20
CA GLN A 148 -8.67 -12.73 -13.41
C GLN A 148 -9.34 -12.19 -14.66
N GLN A 149 -10.67 -12.26 -14.75
CA GLN A 149 -11.43 -11.74 -15.88
C GLN A 149 -11.37 -10.21 -15.96
N ASP A 150 -11.55 -9.51 -14.83
CA ASP A 150 -11.44 -8.05 -14.76
C ASP A 150 -10.06 -7.59 -15.25
N ILE A 151 -8.99 -8.22 -14.76
CA ILE A 151 -7.63 -7.83 -15.12
C ILE A 151 -7.30 -8.26 -16.55
N ALA A 152 -7.69 -9.47 -16.98
CA ALA A 152 -7.43 -9.97 -18.33
C ALA A 152 -7.93 -9.00 -19.40
N VAL A 153 -9.11 -8.39 -19.20
CA VAL A 153 -9.64 -7.35 -20.10
C VAL A 153 -8.67 -6.19 -20.23
N PHE A 154 -8.04 -5.70 -19.17
CA PHE A 154 -7.19 -4.50 -19.23
C PHE A 154 -5.71 -4.76 -19.56
N THR A 155 -5.31 -6.03 -19.70
CA THR A 155 -3.89 -6.41 -19.89
C THR A 155 -3.44 -6.55 -21.32
N THR A 156 -4.39 -6.54 -22.27
CA THR A 156 -4.06 -6.72 -23.68
C THR A 156 -3.48 -5.43 -24.27
N SER A 157 -2.41 -5.55 -25.06
CA SER A 157 -1.89 -4.47 -25.91
C SER A 157 -2.75 -4.25 -27.17
N ALA A 158 -3.80 -5.05 -27.34
CA ALA A 158 -4.78 -4.93 -28.40
C ALA A 158 -5.70 -3.72 -28.15
N TRP A 159 -6.18 -3.14 -29.24
CA TRP A 159 -7.15 -2.04 -29.18
C TRP A 159 -8.50 -2.51 -28.65
N GLN A 160 -9.03 -1.77 -27.69
CA GLN A 160 -10.30 -2.03 -27.03
C GLN A 160 -11.27 -0.91 -27.29
N ASN A 161 -12.53 -1.24 -27.59
CA ASN A 161 -13.52 -0.20 -27.84
C ASN A 161 -13.92 0.48 -26.51
N VAL A 162 -14.06 1.80 -26.56
CA VAL A 162 -14.63 2.60 -25.46
C VAL A 162 -16.04 2.12 -25.15
N ALA A 163 -16.87 1.92 -26.18
CA ALA A 163 -18.19 1.30 -26.07
C ALA A 163 -18.16 -0.11 -26.64
N THR A 164 -18.68 -1.09 -25.90
CA THR A 164 -18.67 -2.51 -26.31
C THR A 164 -19.29 -2.66 -27.71
N GLY A 165 -18.53 -3.23 -28.65
CA GLY A 165 -19.00 -3.47 -30.02
C GLY A 165 -19.00 -2.26 -30.95
N ASP A 166 -18.64 -1.05 -30.50
CA ASP A 166 -18.59 0.14 -31.36
C ASP A 166 -17.19 0.79 -31.43
N PRO A 167 -16.42 0.53 -32.50
CA PRO A 167 -15.11 1.16 -32.70
C PRO A 167 -15.21 2.65 -33.04
N ARG A 168 -16.39 3.17 -33.42
CA ARG A 168 -16.59 4.60 -33.76
C ARG A 168 -16.66 5.48 -32.52
N SER A 169 -17.01 4.91 -31.38
CA SER A 169 -16.95 5.56 -30.07
C SER A 169 -15.51 5.77 -29.56
N GLY A 170 -14.51 5.32 -30.32
CA GLY A 170 -13.09 5.37 -29.96
C GLY A 170 -12.59 4.03 -29.43
N GLN A 171 -11.28 3.84 -29.56
CA GLN A 171 -10.56 2.68 -29.07
C GLN A 171 -9.40 3.12 -28.18
N PHE A 172 -8.98 2.27 -27.25
CA PHE A 172 -7.84 2.53 -26.39
C PHE A 172 -7.01 1.28 -26.16
N ARG A 173 -5.76 1.48 -25.74
CA ARG A 173 -4.87 0.42 -25.26
C ARG A 173 -3.86 0.97 -24.26
N ILE A 174 -3.36 0.11 -23.38
CA ILE A 174 -2.18 0.42 -22.58
C ILE A 174 -0.93 0.33 -23.45
N VAL A 175 -0.02 1.28 -23.28
CA VAL A 175 1.28 1.29 -23.93
C VAL A 175 2.34 0.79 -22.97
N ASN A 176 2.34 1.33 -21.76
CA ASN A 176 3.31 1.01 -20.74
C ASN A 176 2.80 1.42 -19.35
N TYR A 177 3.22 0.68 -18.32
CA TYR A 177 3.15 1.10 -16.93
C TYR A 177 4.49 0.84 -16.28
N THR A 178 5.17 1.88 -15.82
CA THR A 178 6.45 1.72 -15.10
C THR A 178 6.26 2.12 -13.65
N PHE A 179 6.74 1.28 -12.73
CA PHE A 179 6.79 1.62 -11.32
C PHE A 179 8.23 2.01 -10.96
N THR A 180 8.42 3.24 -10.52
CA THR A 180 9.71 3.67 -9.96
C THR A 180 9.58 3.69 -8.44
N PRO A 181 10.26 2.79 -7.71
CA PRO A 181 10.28 2.87 -6.26
C PRO A 181 10.85 4.24 -5.86
N ALA A 182 10.24 4.87 -4.88
CA ALA A 182 10.83 6.06 -4.27
C ALA A 182 12.21 5.63 -3.77
N ALA A 183 13.26 6.39 -4.09
CA ALA A 183 14.59 6.12 -3.57
C ALA A 183 14.46 6.01 -2.04
N GLN A 184 14.56 4.78 -1.53
CA GLN A 184 14.69 4.51 -0.11
C GLN A 184 16.07 5.05 0.23
N VAL A 185 16.16 6.34 0.55
CA VAL A 185 17.41 6.87 1.08
C VAL A 185 17.54 6.23 2.46
N ALA A 186 18.34 5.18 2.56
CA ALA A 186 18.73 4.58 3.81
C ALA A 186 19.22 5.71 4.72
N GLY A 187 18.48 6.01 5.79
CA GLY A 187 18.83 7.06 6.74
C GLY A 187 18.18 8.45 6.55
N GLN A 188 17.34 8.69 5.53
CA GLN A 188 16.52 9.92 5.55
C GLN A 188 15.29 9.73 6.44
N ALA A 189 15.24 10.51 7.53
CA ALA A 189 14.03 10.67 8.31
C ALA A 189 12.88 11.15 7.42
N TYR A 190 11.77 10.42 7.50
CA TYR A 190 10.53 10.62 6.74
C TYR A 190 10.00 12.05 6.82
N THR A 191 10.43 12.96 5.95
CA THR A 191 9.98 14.37 5.87
C THR A 191 8.50 14.45 5.48
N GLY A 192 7.60 14.50 6.45
CA GLY A 192 6.25 15.13 6.50
C GLY A 192 5.27 14.99 5.33
N LYS A 193 5.57 14.24 4.28
CA LYS A 193 4.78 14.18 3.05
C LYS A 193 4.65 12.72 2.70
N GLU A 194 3.52 12.13 3.10
CA GLU A 194 2.98 10.82 2.71
C GLU A 194 4.04 9.76 2.40
N VAL A 195 4.18 8.73 3.25
CA VAL A 195 5.04 7.57 2.93
C VAL A 195 4.59 7.05 1.56
N ARG A 196 5.43 7.24 0.54
CA ARG A 196 5.20 6.79 -0.84
C ARG A 196 6.16 5.63 -1.06
N ILE A 197 5.65 4.49 -1.51
CA ILE A 197 6.51 3.37 -1.93
C ILE A 197 7.16 3.72 -3.28
N GLY A 198 6.47 4.51 -4.11
CA GLY A 198 6.99 4.96 -5.38
C GLY A 198 5.96 5.71 -6.23
N ASN A 199 6.33 5.94 -7.47
CA ASN A 199 5.47 6.54 -8.48
C ASN A 199 5.29 5.56 -9.63
N GLY A 200 4.03 5.27 -9.95
CA GLY A 200 3.65 4.61 -11.19
C GLY A 200 3.52 5.64 -12.31
N ILE A 201 4.00 5.33 -13.49
CA ILE A 201 3.79 6.13 -14.70
C ILE A 201 2.99 5.26 -15.67
N LEU A 202 1.71 5.58 -15.81
CA LEU A 202 0.77 4.95 -16.72
C LEU A 202 0.78 5.69 -18.06
N THR A 203 1.00 4.97 -19.16
CA THR A 203 0.93 5.51 -20.52
C THR A 203 -0.15 4.79 -21.30
N VAL A 204 -1.14 5.53 -21.78
CA VAL A 204 -2.31 5.02 -22.49
C VAL A 204 -2.44 5.72 -23.83
N GLU A 205 -2.85 4.96 -24.84
CA GLU A 205 -3.17 5.48 -26.16
C GLU A 205 -4.67 5.36 -26.43
N GLY A 206 -5.22 6.38 -27.07
CA GLY A 206 -6.56 6.37 -27.64
C GLY A 206 -6.50 6.66 -29.13
N ARG A 207 -7.40 6.06 -29.89
CA ARG A 207 -7.61 6.39 -31.30
C ARG A 207 -9.08 6.36 -31.65
N VAL A 208 -9.42 6.96 -32.79
CA VAL A 208 -10.78 6.90 -33.34
C VAL A 208 -10.67 6.44 -34.78
N GLU A 209 -11.61 5.57 -35.17
CA GLU A 209 -11.91 5.21 -36.55
C GLU A 209 -10.91 4.26 -37.24
N LEU A 210 -11.19 2.96 -37.18
CA LEU A 210 -10.83 2.06 -38.28
C LEU A 210 -12.05 1.19 -38.62
N ALA A 211 -12.57 1.37 -39.84
CA ALA A 211 -13.08 0.21 -40.56
C ALA A 211 -11.90 -0.77 -40.67
N ALA A 212 -12.16 -2.04 -40.33
CA ALA A 212 -11.14 -3.07 -40.15
C ALA A 212 -9.98 -2.97 -41.16
N ASN A 213 -8.76 -2.70 -40.65
CA ASN A 213 -7.45 -3.02 -41.23
C ASN A 213 -6.58 -1.93 -41.92
N ASN A 214 -6.93 -0.64 -41.92
CA ASN A 214 -6.06 0.40 -42.52
C ASN A 214 -5.58 1.46 -41.51
N ASP A 215 -4.40 1.29 -40.90
CA ASP A 215 -3.80 2.23 -39.93
C ASP A 215 -3.32 3.57 -40.56
N ASN A 216 -3.58 3.81 -41.85
CA ASN A 216 -3.05 4.96 -42.61
C ASN A 216 -4.13 5.92 -43.14
N ASP A 217 -5.40 5.79 -42.71
CA ASP A 217 -6.44 6.72 -43.15
C ASP A 217 -6.32 8.08 -42.45
N ALA A 218 -6.48 9.17 -43.22
CA ALA A 218 -6.46 10.56 -42.73
C ALA A 218 -7.58 10.88 -41.71
N SER A 219 -8.49 9.93 -41.44
CA SER A 219 -9.51 9.97 -40.39
C SER A 219 -9.07 9.31 -39.08
N THR A 220 -7.84 8.80 -38.98
CA THR A 220 -7.29 8.28 -37.72
C THR A 220 -6.62 9.41 -36.94
N ALA A 221 -7.11 9.71 -35.74
CA ALA A 221 -6.36 10.51 -34.78
C ALA A 221 -5.94 9.61 -33.62
N GLN A 222 -4.65 9.65 -33.29
CA GLN A 222 -4.08 8.93 -32.16
C GLN A 222 -3.59 9.95 -31.13
N SER A 223 -3.97 9.74 -29.88
CA SER A 223 -3.53 10.54 -28.74
C SER A 223 -2.93 9.64 -27.67
N GLN A 224 -1.97 10.19 -26.94
CA GLN A 224 -1.35 9.51 -25.82
C GLN A 224 -1.40 10.40 -24.58
N ILE A 225 -1.79 9.78 -23.47
CA ILE A 225 -1.80 10.42 -22.16
C ILE A 225 -0.86 9.64 -21.26
N GLN A 226 0.00 10.38 -20.57
CA GLN A 226 0.85 9.86 -19.52
C GLN A 226 0.38 10.42 -18.18
N VAL A 227 0.15 9.52 -17.23
CA VAL A 227 -0.35 9.86 -15.90
C VAL A 227 0.59 9.34 -14.84
N GLN A 228 0.96 10.22 -13.92
CA GLN A 228 1.71 9.84 -12.73
C GLN A 228 0.74 9.47 -11.60
N VAL A 229 0.82 8.21 -11.18
CA VAL A 229 0.01 7.59 -10.14
C VAL A 229 0.87 7.43 -8.89
N PRO A 230 0.67 8.24 -7.84
CA PRO A 230 1.41 8.08 -6.61
C PRO A 230 0.94 6.83 -5.87
N VAL A 231 1.91 5.99 -5.49
CA VAL A 231 1.68 4.69 -4.84
C VAL A 231 2.11 4.82 -3.38
N THR A 232 1.15 4.75 -2.47
CA THR A 232 1.39 4.74 -1.02
C THR A 232 1.32 3.31 -0.48
N PRO A 233 2.00 2.96 0.61
CA PRO A 233 1.71 1.72 1.31
C PRO A 233 0.24 1.74 1.74
N ILE A 234 -0.42 0.57 1.75
CA ILE A 234 -1.65 0.45 2.52
C ILE A 234 -1.33 0.88 3.95
N GLY A 235 -2.11 1.86 4.42
CA GLY A 235 -2.35 1.98 5.84
C GLY A 235 -3.00 0.69 6.30
N THR A 236 -2.19 -0.20 6.86
CA THR A 236 -2.56 -1.35 7.69
C THR A 236 -3.47 -2.41 7.05
N TYR A 237 -3.23 -3.68 7.36
CA TYR A 237 -4.33 -4.64 7.39
C TYR A 237 -5.48 -3.97 8.14
N SER A 238 -6.69 -3.92 7.57
CA SER A 238 -7.82 -3.24 8.23
C SER A 238 -8.06 -3.75 9.65
N SER A 239 -7.54 -4.94 9.96
CA SER A 239 -7.46 -5.47 11.30
C SER A 239 -6.07 -6.05 11.60
N PHE A 240 -5.56 -5.77 12.80
CA PHE A 240 -4.30 -6.30 13.31
C PHE A 240 -4.39 -7.84 13.48
N PRO A 241 -3.44 -8.65 12.99
CA PRO A 241 -3.49 -10.09 13.12
C PRO A 241 -3.11 -10.50 14.54
N GLY A 242 -4.08 -10.89 15.35
CA GLY A 242 -3.82 -11.54 16.63
C GLY A 242 -3.22 -12.93 16.47
N VAL A 243 -3.47 -13.61 15.34
CA VAL A 243 -2.78 -14.87 14.98
C VAL A 243 -2.30 -14.80 13.55
N TRP A 244 -1.03 -15.13 13.32
CA TRP A 244 -0.47 -15.31 11.98
C TRP A 244 0.33 -16.61 11.95
N VAL A 245 -0.07 -17.56 11.11
CA VAL A 245 0.59 -18.86 10.96
C VAL A 245 1.12 -19.02 9.53
N ARG A 246 2.36 -19.51 9.39
CA ARG A 246 3.01 -19.70 8.08
C ARG A 246 2.59 -20.99 7.38
N THR A 247 2.49 -22.10 8.11
CA THR A 247 2.18 -23.46 7.63
C THR A 247 1.08 -24.13 8.48
N GLY A 248 0.16 -24.84 7.82
CA GLY A 248 -0.98 -25.51 8.46
C GLY A 248 -2.14 -24.61 8.87
N ASP A 249 -3.11 -25.19 9.58
CA ASP A 249 -4.21 -24.51 10.25
C ASP A 249 -4.07 -24.58 11.77
N THR A 250 -5.05 -24.06 12.51
CA THR A 250 -5.03 -23.97 13.98
C THR A 250 -5.72 -25.13 14.69
N GLY A 251 -6.20 -26.12 13.94
CA GLY A 251 -7.04 -27.21 14.44
C GLY A 251 -8.44 -26.76 14.88
N GLY A 252 -9.47 -27.45 14.42
CA GLY A 252 -10.89 -27.07 14.62
C GLY A 252 -11.42 -27.19 16.05
N ASN A 253 -10.57 -27.44 17.04
CA ASN A 253 -10.98 -27.57 18.44
C ASN A 253 -10.85 -26.26 19.21
N ASN A 254 -9.90 -25.40 18.84
CA ASN A 254 -9.58 -24.19 19.59
C ASN A 254 -10.36 -22.99 19.09
N THR A 255 -10.80 -22.12 19.99
CA THR A 255 -11.44 -20.85 19.63
C THR A 255 -10.43 -19.70 19.74
N MET A 256 -10.42 -18.79 18.76
CA MET A 256 -9.56 -17.60 18.76
C MET A 256 -10.42 -16.33 18.78
N GLN A 257 -10.17 -15.46 19.75
CA GLN A 257 -10.72 -14.11 19.79
C GLN A 257 -9.74 -13.13 19.16
N ALA A 258 -9.45 -13.36 17.88
CA ALA A 258 -8.39 -12.66 17.15
C ALA A 258 -8.65 -12.69 15.65
N ASN A 259 -8.10 -11.72 14.91
CA ASN A 259 -7.96 -11.87 13.47
C ASN A 259 -6.90 -12.93 13.16
N VAL A 260 -7.27 -13.93 12.36
CA VAL A 260 -6.41 -15.06 12.03
C VAL A 260 -5.97 -15.00 10.58
N VAL A 261 -4.65 -15.01 10.39
CA VAL A 261 -3.99 -14.96 9.09
C VAL A 261 -3.25 -16.27 8.87
N ILE A 262 -3.56 -16.95 7.77
CA ILE A 262 -2.85 -18.19 7.40
C ILE A 262 -2.14 -17.96 6.07
N SER A 263 -0.82 -18.16 6.07
CA SER A 263 -0.03 -18.09 4.83
C SER A 263 0.05 -19.41 4.07
N ASP A 264 -0.42 -20.50 4.67
CA ASP A 264 -0.52 -21.79 4.00
C ASP A 264 -1.76 -21.87 3.12
N CYS A 265 -1.53 -21.85 1.82
CA CYS A 265 -2.55 -22.01 0.81
C CYS A 265 -3.06 -23.45 0.65
N ASN A 266 -2.59 -24.41 1.43
CA ASN A 266 -3.12 -25.77 1.42
C ASN A 266 -3.89 -26.08 2.71
N ALA A 267 -3.90 -25.16 3.67
CA ALA A 267 -4.63 -25.30 4.92
C ALA A 267 -6.13 -25.05 4.74
N SER A 268 -6.92 -25.41 5.76
CA SER A 268 -8.38 -25.23 5.76
C SER A 268 -8.81 -24.15 6.75
N LEU A 269 -9.44 -23.08 6.28
CA LEU A 269 -10.07 -22.08 7.17
C LEU A 269 -11.25 -22.67 7.95
N ASN A 270 -11.82 -23.80 7.53
CA ASN A 270 -12.88 -24.47 8.28
C ASN A 270 -12.36 -25.06 9.60
N ASN A 271 -11.06 -25.35 9.67
CA ASN A 271 -10.40 -25.82 10.89
C ASN A 271 -9.95 -24.67 11.81
N VAL A 272 -10.35 -23.44 11.51
CA VAL A 272 -10.01 -22.25 12.32
C VAL A 272 -11.29 -21.70 12.92
N ASN A 273 -11.46 -21.79 14.23
CA ASN A 273 -12.62 -21.17 14.89
C ASN A 273 -12.25 -19.78 15.40
N VAL A 274 -12.97 -18.77 14.91
CA VAL A 274 -12.82 -17.38 15.34
C VAL A 274 -14.14 -16.91 15.94
N ALA A 275 -14.09 -16.21 17.07
CA ALA A 275 -15.27 -15.70 17.77
C ALA A 275 -14.99 -14.33 18.39
N GLY A 276 -16.05 -13.55 18.64
CA GLY A 276 -15.96 -12.23 19.28
C GLY A 276 -15.74 -11.07 18.31
N THR A 277 -15.55 -9.88 18.88
CA THR A 277 -15.37 -8.61 18.15
C THR A 277 -14.08 -7.93 18.59
N ASP A 278 -13.41 -7.27 17.64
CA ASP A 278 -12.23 -6.47 17.90
C ASP A 278 -12.61 -5.24 18.74
N PRO A 279 -12.07 -5.06 19.95
CA PRO A 279 -12.45 -3.97 20.84
C PRO A 279 -12.05 -2.59 20.30
N ALA A 280 -11.08 -2.51 19.39
CA ALA A 280 -10.64 -1.24 18.81
C ALA A 280 -11.56 -0.77 17.66
N THR A 281 -12.17 -1.70 16.92
CA THR A 281 -12.97 -1.38 15.73
C THR A 281 -14.46 -1.66 15.89
N GLY A 282 -14.85 -2.51 16.84
CA GLY A 282 -16.23 -3.01 16.99
C GLY A 282 -16.64 -4.06 15.96
N GLU A 283 -15.76 -4.39 15.01
CA GLU A 283 -16.04 -5.36 13.95
C GLU A 283 -15.81 -6.81 14.44
N PRO A 284 -16.54 -7.80 13.91
CA PRO A 284 -16.26 -9.21 14.19
C PRO A 284 -14.85 -9.58 13.71
N TYR A 285 -14.17 -10.42 14.50
CA TYR A 285 -12.87 -10.96 14.10
C TYR A 285 -12.97 -11.79 12.82
N LYS A 286 -11.94 -11.70 11.98
CA LYS A 286 -11.92 -12.32 10.65
C LYS A 286 -10.83 -13.37 10.53
N LYS A 287 -11.07 -14.40 9.73
CA LYS A 287 -10.06 -15.37 9.30
C LYS A 287 -9.91 -15.30 7.78
N PHE A 288 -8.67 -15.28 7.29
CA PHE A 288 -8.39 -15.23 5.87
C PHE A 288 -7.01 -15.79 5.54
N PHE A 289 -6.85 -16.25 4.31
CA PHE A 289 -5.54 -16.59 3.78
C PHE A 289 -4.76 -15.32 3.41
N SER A 290 -3.44 -15.32 3.58
CA SER A 290 -2.56 -14.23 3.14
C SER A 290 -1.18 -14.76 2.78
N ARG A 291 -0.76 -14.56 1.54
CA ARG A 291 0.61 -14.86 1.08
C ARG A 291 1.66 -13.82 1.47
N ALA A 292 1.26 -12.82 2.26
CA ALA A 292 2.22 -11.89 2.85
C ALA A 292 3.30 -12.65 3.62
N THR A 293 4.53 -12.14 3.56
CA THR A 293 5.64 -12.70 4.32
C THR A 293 5.56 -12.19 5.75
N MET A 294 5.52 -13.10 6.71
CA MET A 294 5.66 -12.76 8.13
C MET A 294 6.97 -11.99 8.33
N PRO A 295 7.00 -10.92 9.14
CA PRO A 295 8.22 -10.19 9.42
C PRO A 295 9.32 -11.10 9.95
N ASP A 296 10.55 -10.85 9.53
CA ASP A 296 11.71 -11.49 10.13
C ASP A 296 11.84 -11.06 11.60
N VAL A 297 12.35 -11.98 12.42
CA VAL A 297 12.72 -11.65 13.80
C VAL A 297 13.77 -10.55 13.74
N PRO A 298 13.60 -9.44 14.50
CA PRO A 298 14.55 -8.35 14.49
C PRO A 298 15.92 -8.88 14.86
N ALA A 299 16.92 -8.61 14.02
CA ALA A 299 18.27 -8.89 14.40
C ALA A 299 18.57 -8.14 15.72
N ASP A 300 19.24 -8.82 16.64
CA ASP A 300 19.67 -8.24 17.90
C ASP A 300 20.81 -7.26 17.61
N CYS A 301 20.43 -6.04 17.23
CA CYS A 301 21.32 -4.93 16.96
C CYS A 301 21.43 -4.10 18.24
N GLN A 302 22.64 -3.93 18.75
CA GLN A 302 22.92 -2.83 19.67
C GLN A 302 22.98 -1.53 18.86
N SER A 303 22.05 -0.60 19.11
CA SER A 303 22.20 0.76 18.58
C SER A 303 23.19 1.49 19.48
N THR A 304 24.48 1.38 19.18
CA THR A 304 25.44 2.34 19.73
C THR A 304 25.35 3.60 18.89
N THR A 305 24.55 4.55 19.39
CA THR A 305 24.44 5.94 18.91
C THR A 305 23.67 6.13 17.60
N TYR A 306 22.51 6.79 17.69
CA TYR A 306 21.92 7.52 16.56
C TYR A 306 22.86 8.68 16.21
N ASN A 307 23.87 8.42 15.37
CA ASN A 307 24.61 9.48 14.70
C ASN A 307 23.79 9.83 13.45
N SER A 308 23.41 11.09 13.31
CA SER A 308 22.59 11.62 12.21
C SER A 308 23.26 11.52 10.82
N ASN A 309 24.43 10.87 10.72
CA ASN A 309 25.26 10.71 9.54
C ASN A 309 25.83 9.28 9.41
N VAL A 310 25.00 8.23 9.29
CA VAL A 310 25.54 6.86 9.13
C VAL A 310 25.04 6.15 7.87
N ASP A 311 26.06 5.77 7.11
CA ASP A 311 26.13 4.93 5.93
C ASP A 311 25.52 3.53 6.14
N SER A 312 25.09 2.96 5.02
CA SER A 312 24.11 1.90 4.77
C SER A 312 24.50 0.48 5.22
N SER A 313 25.39 0.28 6.19
CA SER A 313 25.84 -1.06 6.58
C SER A 313 25.90 -1.30 8.10
N VAL A 314 24.73 -1.23 8.76
CA VAL A 314 24.58 -1.83 10.09
C VAL A 314 24.54 -3.35 9.91
N THR A 315 25.71 -3.99 10.05
CA THR A 315 25.80 -5.44 10.15
C THR A 315 25.34 -5.86 11.54
N CYS A 316 24.06 -6.22 11.67
CA CYS A 316 23.53 -6.75 12.91
C CYS A 316 24.11 -8.14 13.18
N ARG A 317 25.19 -8.20 13.95
CA ARG A 317 25.74 -9.44 14.48
C ARG A 317 25.47 -9.47 15.99
N PRO A 318 24.74 -10.48 16.50
CA PRO A 318 24.29 -10.48 17.88
C PRO A 318 25.40 -11.03 18.78
N THR A 319 26.34 -10.18 19.21
CA THR A 319 27.51 -10.66 19.95
C THR A 319 27.68 -10.11 21.35
N SER A 320 26.83 -9.20 21.83
CA SER A 320 26.83 -8.91 23.27
C SER A 320 25.46 -8.46 23.77
N PHE A 321 24.77 -9.32 24.51
CA PHE A 321 23.88 -8.83 25.55
C PHE A 321 24.76 -8.33 26.68
N ALA A 322 24.32 -7.30 27.42
CA ALA A 322 24.92 -7.05 28.73
C ALA A 322 24.90 -8.37 29.50
N THR A 323 26.00 -8.73 30.17
CA THR A 323 26.10 -9.99 30.92
C THR A 323 24.94 -10.13 31.93
N SER A 324 24.47 -9.01 32.49
CA SER A 324 23.27 -8.94 33.33
C SER A 324 22.02 -9.45 32.62
N ASN A 325 21.84 -9.18 31.32
CA ASN A 325 20.61 -9.45 30.59
C ASN A 325 20.61 -10.82 29.87
N ASN A 326 21.67 -11.62 30.03
CA ASN A 326 21.67 -13.00 29.58
C ASN A 326 21.15 -13.89 30.70
N LEU A 327 19.89 -14.30 30.60
CA LEU A 327 19.20 -15.05 31.66
C LEU A 327 19.53 -16.55 31.66
N GLY A 328 20.12 -17.07 30.56
CA GLY A 328 20.24 -18.51 30.39
C GLY A 328 18.86 -19.17 30.33
N ASP A 329 18.73 -20.37 30.91
CA ASP A 329 17.45 -21.05 31.03
C ASP A 329 16.66 -20.48 32.22
N ILE A 330 15.36 -20.23 32.00
CA ILE A 330 14.43 -19.81 33.05
C ILE A 330 13.62 -21.03 33.48
N THR A 331 13.82 -21.47 34.72
CA THR A 331 13.13 -22.65 35.28
C THR A 331 12.38 -22.38 36.58
N THR A 332 12.30 -21.12 36.99
CA THR A 332 11.67 -20.68 38.25
C THR A 332 11.13 -19.26 38.10
N ASP A 333 10.40 -18.79 39.11
CA ASP A 333 9.90 -17.42 39.20
C ASP A 333 11.01 -16.38 38.99
N ILE A 334 10.74 -15.41 38.13
CA ILE A 334 11.63 -14.26 37.94
C ILE A 334 10.81 -13.02 37.62
N ARG A 335 11.27 -11.88 38.14
CA ARG A 335 10.69 -10.57 37.85
C ARG A 335 11.66 -9.77 37.00
N LEU A 336 11.18 -9.23 35.87
CA LEU A 336 11.98 -8.42 34.95
C LEU A 336 11.31 -7.05 34.73
N PRO A 337 12.07 -5.96 34.60
CA PRO A 337 13.52 -5.88 34.82
C PRO A 337 13.92 -6.03 36.29
N ARG A 338 15.10 -6.59 36.55
CA ARG A 338 15.72 -6.66 37.88
C ARG A 338 16.55 -5.40 38.13
N THR A 339 16.83 -5.15 39.41
CA THR A 339 17.79 -4.12 39.81
C THR A 339 19.15 -4.41 39.19
N GLY A 340 19.69 -3.45 38.43
CA GLY A 340 20.97 -3.58 37.72
C GLY A 340 20.87 -4.12 36.30
N ASP A 341 19.69 -4.50 35.82
CA ASP A 341 19.50 -4.86 34.41
C ASP A 341 19.71 -3.65 33.50
N SER A 342 20.37 -3.87 32.38
CA SER A 342 20.69 -2.82 31.41
C SER A 342 19.48 -2.53 30.52
N SER A 343 19.23 -1.25 30.24
CA SER A 343 18.20 -0.82 29.29
C SER A 343 18.75 0.17 28.28
N GLU A 344 18.08 0.25 27.14
CA GLU A 344 18.37 1.15 26.04
C GLU A 344 17.23 2.17 25.89
N LEU A 345 17.56 3.43 25.59
CA LEU A 345 16.56 4.43 25.20
C LEU A 345 16.42 4.43 23.68
N ILE A 346 15.20 4.20 23.20
CA ILE A 346 14.87 4.20 21.77
C ILE A 346 14.01 5.42 21.47
N TYR A 347 14.36 6.15 20.42
CA TYR A 347 13.66 7.33 19.93
C TYR A 347 12.97 7.02 18.60
N ILE A 348 11.69 7.32 18.51
CA ILE A 348 10.85 6.92 17.38
C ILE A 348 9.99 8.11 16.97
N PRO A 349 9.88 8.44 15.68
CA PRO A 349 8.93 9.45 15.24
C PRO A 349 7.50 9.11 15.66
N ARG A 350 6.85 10.02 16.39
CA ARG A 350 5.43 9.93 16.75
C ARG A 350 4.61 9.93 15.47
N LEU A 351 3.65 9.02 15.38
CA LEU A 351 2.69 8.97 14.29
C LEU A 351 1.33 9.48 14.74
N ASP A 352 0.60 10.16 13.85
CA ASP A 352 -0.81 10.48 14.05
C ASP A 352 -1.71 9.24 13.82
N ALA A 353 -3.02 9.38 14.03
CA ALA A 353 -3.99 8.30 13.81
C ALA A 353 -4.01 7.76 12.36
N ASN A 354 -3.47 8.53 11.41
CA ASN A 354 -3.39 8.16 10.01
C ASN A 354 -2.01 7.56 9.64
N GLY A 355 -1.11 7.39 10.62
CA GLY A 355 0.23 6.87 10.41
C GLY A 355 1.24 7.88 9.87
N ASN A 356 0.93 9.18 9.86
CA ASN A 356 1.87 10.22 9.43
C ASN A 356 2.75 10.68 10.59
N VAL A 357 4.02 11.00 10.31
CA VAL A 357 4.92 11.55 11.33
C VAL A 357 4.43 12.92 11.80
N VAL A 358 4.35 13.11 13.11
CA VAL A 358 3.98 14.37 13.75
C VAL A 358 5.19 15.29 13.82
N TYR A 359 5.01 16.55 13.45
CA TYR A 359 6.06 17.57 13.45
C TYR A 359 5.75 18.69 14.44
N ASN A 360 6.78 19.20 15.11
CA ASN A 360 6.74 20.45 15.84
C ASN A 360 7.83 21.37 15.29
N SER A 361 7.43 22.53 14.73
CA SER A 361 8.35 23.52 14.16
C SER A 361 9.32 22.94 13.12
N GLY A 362 8.86 21.99 12.29
CA GLY A 362 9.66 21.35 11.25
C GLY A 362 10.56 20.19 11.72
N VAL A 363 10.58 19.88 13.02
CA VAL A 363 11.31 18.74 13.59
C VAL A 363 10.33 17.61 13.92
N PRO A 364 10.63 16.33 13.59
CA PRO A 364 9.81 15.20 14.00
C PRO A 364 9.69 15.14 15.53
N VAL A 365 8.46 15.03 16.03
CA VAL A 365 8.22 14.71 17.43
C VAL A 365 8.65 13.26 17.65
N LEU A 366 9.52 13.02 18.63
CA LEU A 366 10.02 11.68 18.93
C LEU A 366 9.36 11.16 20.22
N ASP A 367 8.69 10.01 20.12
CA ASP A 367 8.32 9.20 21.28
C ASP A 367 9.56 8.47 21.79
N GLN A 368 9.73 8.47 23.11
CA GLN A 368 10.86 7.86 23.80
C GLN A 368 10.39 6.59 24.51
N PHE A 369 11.14 5.51 24.37
CA PHE A 369 10.86 4.23 25.04
C PHE A 369 12.11 3.74 25.74
N ARG A 370 11.94 3.20 26.94
CA ARG A 370 12.99 2.42 27.61
C ARG A 370 12.78 0.96 27.28
N VAL A 371 13.77 0.33 26.68
CA VAL A 371 13.70 -1.06 26.25
C VAL A 371 14.71 -1.91 27.02
N PHE A 372 14.22 -2.95 27.68
CA PHE A 372 15.06 -4.00 28.23
C PHE A 372 15.07 -5.19 27.28
N LYS A 373 16.26 -5.58 26.82
CA LYS A 373 16.46 -6.72 25.93
C LYS A 373 17.10 -7.85 26.72
N TYR A 374 16.47 -9.02 26.75
CA TYR A 374 16.97 -10.21 27.43
C TYR A 374 17.24 -11.33 26.46
N ARG A 375 18.32 -12.06 26.69
CA ARG A 375 18.55 -13.35 26.04
C ARG A 375 18.09 -14.46 26.95
N VAL A 376 17.34 -15.38 26.40
CA VAL A 376 16.78 -16.52 27.11
C VAL A 376 17.10 -17.79 26.33
N GLY A 377 17.57 -18.83 27.01
CA GLY A 377 17.68 -20.18 26.48
C GLY A 377 16.29 -20.81 26.40
N ASN A 378 16.06 -21.83 27.21
CA ASN A 378 14.73 -22.42 27.41
C ASN A 378 13.95 -21.68 28.49
N VAL A 379 12.63 -21.66 28.37
CA VAL A 379 11.71 -21.30 29.45
C VAL A 379 10.93 -22.55 29.81
N THR A 380 11.18 -23.12 30.98
CA THR A 380 10.50 -24.33 31.45
C THR A 380 9.94 -24.07 32.84
N LEU A 381 8.69 -23.64 32.90
CA LEU A 381 8.02 -23.27 34.16
C LEU A 381 7.03 -24.37 34.55
N ASN A 382 7.06 -24.80 35.80
CA ASN A 382 6.21 -25.88 36.31
C ASN A 382 5.24 -25.39 37.38
N GLY A 383 4.12 -26.10 37.53
CA GLY A 383 3.19 -25.84 38.63
C GLY A 383 2.57 -24.45 38.52
N SER A 384 2.89 -23.55 39.46
CA SER A 384 2.38 -22.18 39.52
C SER A 384 3.48 -21.12 39.28
N GLU A 385 4.59 -21.52 38.67
CA GLU A 385 5.72 -20.61 38.45
C GLU A 385 5.39 -19.49 37.45
N GLU A 386 5.84 -18.27 37.74
CA GLU A 386 5.48 -17.06 37.00
C GLU A 386 6.72 -16.21 36.64
N VAL A 387 6.89 -15.95 35.34
CA VAL A 387 7.79 -14.88 34.86
C VAL A 387 6.98 -13.59 34.80
N VAL A 388 7.27 -12.67 35.72
CA VAL A 388 6.56 -11.39 35.80
C VAL A 388 7.36 -10.31 35.08
N ILE A 389 6.77 -9.77 34.01
CA ILE A 389 7.31 -8.66 33.24
C ILE A 389 6.66 -7.36 33.70
N GLN A 390 7.43 -6.52 34.37
CA GLN A 390 7.05 -5.19 34.78
C GLN A 390 7.22 -4.21 33.61
N THR A 391 6.10 -3.70 33.12
CA THR A 391 5.99 -2.66 32.09
C THR A 391 5.23 -1.46 32.66
N GLY A 392 5.02 -0.41 31.87
CA GLY A 392 4.34 0.82 32.33
C GLY A 392 5.21 2.04 32.06
N SER A 393 5.14 3.05 32.94
CA SER A 393 5.82 4.33 32.73
C SER A 393 6.75 4.68 33.90
N GLN A 394 7.95 5.17 33.60
CA GLN A 394 8.89 5.71 34.60
C GLN A 394 9.07 7.21 34.44
N ASN A 395 9.19 7.92 35.57
CA ASN A 395 9.48 9.35 35.59
C ASN A 395 10.90 9.63 35.07
N ILE A 396 11.01 10.60 34.17
CA ILE A 396 12.27 11.01 33.51
C ILE A 396 13.27 11.62 34.50
N ALA A 397 12.82 12.15 35.65
CA ALA A 397 13.67 12.82 36.63
C ALA A 397 14.81 11.94 37.19
N ASN A 398 14.70 10.61 37.08
CA ASN A 398 15.73 9.67 37.53
C ASN A 398 16.62 9.13 36.38
N LEU A 399 16.48 9.67 35.17
CA LEU A 399 17.24 9.22 34.01
C LEU A 399 18.45 10.15 33.74
N PRO A 400 19.58 9.60 33.27
CA PRO A 400 20.69 10.41 32.78
C PRO A 400 20.19 11.38 31.72
N SER A 401 20.51 12.67 31.87
CA SER A 401 20.09 13.73 30.95
C SER A 401 20.49 13.38 29.51
N PRO A 402 19.57 13.50 28.52
CA PRO A 402 19.89 13.24 27.13
C PRO A 402 20.97 14.22 26.61
N PRO A 403 21.74 13.85 25.57
CA PRO A 403 22.69 14.75 24.94
C PRO A 403 22.01 16.07 24.54
N ALA A 404 22.64 17.19 24.89
CA ALA A 404 22.08 18.54 25.03
C ALA A 404 21.52 19.24 23.76
N LYS A 405 21.10 18.50 22.72
CA LYS A 405 20.65 19.07 21.44
C LYS A 405 19.19 18.82 21.06
N ASN A 406 18.43 18.02 21.82
CA ASN A 406 17.01 17.80 21.53
C ASN A 406 16.12 18.56 22.52
N PRO A 407 15.01 19.17 22.06
CA PRO A 407 14.03 19.78 22.95
C PRO A 407 13.56 18.73 23.96
N ALA A 408 13.42 19.14 25.22
CA ALA A 408 12.96 18.28 26.30
C ALA A 408 11.63 17.62 25.91
N PRO A 409 11.46 16.31 26.13
CA PRO A 409 10.18 15.64 25.87
C PRO A 409 9.07 16.28 26.71
N ASP A 410 7.91 16.48 26.09
CA ASP A 410 6.70 17.05 26.69
C ASP A 410 6.03 16.10 27.71
N SER A 411 6.42 14.82 27.73
CA SER A 411 5.98 13.87 28.76
C SER A 411 7.05 13.72 29.85
N THR A 412 6.64 13.84 31.11
CA THR A 412 7.49 13.52 32.28
C THR A 412 7.73 12.02 32.45
N GLN A 413 7.18 11.19 31.55
CA GLN A 413 7.11 9.73 31.64
C GLN A 413 7.60 9.07 30.36
N VAL A 414 8.39 8.00 30.51
CA VAL A 414 8.87 7.14 29.43
C VAL A 414 8.28 5.74 29.60
N PRO A 415 7.56 5.20 28.59
CA PRO A 415 7.08 3.83 28.59
C PRO A 415 8.23 2.81 28.60
N ILE A 416 8.04 1.72 29.34
CA ILE A 416 8.96 0.59 29.45
C ILE A 416 8.44 -0.56 28.59
N LYS A 417 9.28 -1.03 27.67
CA LYS A 417 9.08 -2.23 26.88
C LYS A 417 10.11 -3.29 27.24
N VAL A 418 9.73 -4.56 27.16
CA VAL A 418 10.62 -5.70 27.43
C VAL A 418 10.61 -6.65 26.26
N TYR A 419 11.80 -6.94 25.73
CA TYR A 419 12.00 -7.86 24.61
C TYR A 419 12.76 -9.10 25.10
N LEU A 420 12.14 -10.27 24.95
CA LEU A 420 12.74 -11.56 25.24
C LEU A 420 13.18 -12.22 23.93
N TYR A 421 14.47 -12.43 23.75
CA TYR A 421 15.03 -13.18 22.63
C TYR A 421 15.25 -14.62 23.08
N VAL A 422 14.35 -15.51 22.66
CA VAL A 422 14.31 -16.91 23.09
C VAL A 422 15.03 -17.78 22.05
N ASP A 423 16.09 -18.45 22.49
CA ASP A 423 16.90 -19.36 21.66
C ASP A 423 16.44 -20.82 21.78
N GLY A 424 15.79 -21.19 22.88
CA GLY A 424 15.31 -22.54 23.19
C GLY A 424 13.80 -22.67 23.06
N ASN A 425 13.22 -23.67 23.74
CA ASN A 425 11.77 -23.91 23.80
C ASN A 425 11.11 -23.10 24.92
N ILE A 426 9.81 -22.85 24.79
CA ILE A 426 8.95 -22.42 25.90
C ILE A 426 8.02 -23.59 26.26
N SER A 427 8.03 -24.02 27.50
CA SER A 427 7.16 -25.08 28.03
C SER A 427 6.60 -24.64 29.37
N MET A 428 5.27 -24.55 29.46
CA MET A 428 4.57 -24.13 30.66
C MET A 428 3.44 -25.10 30.99
N PRO A 429 3.74 -26.27 31.60
CA PRO A 429 2.73 -27.14 32.17
C PRO A 429 2.06 -26.55 33.42
N GLY A 430 0.77 -26.83 33.60
CA GLY A 430 0.04 -26.51 34.81
C GLY A 430 -0.56 -25.11 34.77
N GLN A 431 -0.23 -24.26 35.73
CA GLN A 431 -0.71 -22.88 35.87
C GLN A 431 0.40 -21.85 35.66
N ALA A 432 1.55 -22.27 35.14
CA ALA A 432 2.70 -21.41 34.95
C ALA A 432 2.49 -20.37 33.85
N GLY A 433 3.10 -19.19 33.97
CA GLY A 433 2.83 -18.12 32.99
C GLY A 433 3.95 -17.10 32.82
N ILE A 434 3.93 -16.43 31.67
CA ILE A 434 4.70 -15.21 31.42
C ILE A 434 3.71 -14.06 31.38
N THR A 435 3.74 -13.23 32.41
CA THR A 435 2.64 -12.31 32.72
C THR A 435 3.16 -10.90 32.76
N ARG A 436 2.36 -9.96 32.28
CA ARG A 436 2.79 -8.57 32.18
C ARG A 436 2.06 -7.77 33.24
N LYS A 437 2.80 -7.23 34.22
CA LYS A 437 2.28 -6.35 35.25
C LYS A 437 2.60 -4.89 34.91
N CYS A 438 1.57 -4.05 34.86
CA CYS A 438 1.72 -2.61 34.73
C CYS A 438 2.11 -2.02 36.08
N VAL A 439 3.28 -1.41 36.17
CA VAL A 439 3.78 -0.78 37.38
C VAL A 439 3.98 0.71 37.11
N PHE A 440 3.31 1.55 37.89
CA PHE A 440 3.53 2.98 37.91
C PHE A 440 4.31 3.32 39.18
N THR A 441 5.57 3.74 39.02
CA THR A 441 6.55 3.98 40.11
C THR A 441 6.96 2.73 40.91
N ALA A 442 8.20 2.71 41.40
CA ALA A 442 8.91 1.53 41.92
C ALA A 442 8.33 0.90 43.21
N ALA A 443 7.10 1.21 43.60
CA ALA A 443 6.51 0.74 44.85
C ALA A 443 4.98 0.67 44.79
N VAL A 444 4.40 -0.32 44.10
CA VAL A 444 3.25 -1.11 44.61
C VAL A 444 3.15 -2.41 43.80
N ASP A 445 3.13 -3.57 44.49
CA ASP A 445 2.68 -4.84 43.89
C ASP A 445 1.15 -4.77 43.70
N GLY A 446 0.69 -4.40 42.51
CA GLY A 446 -0.72 -4.36 42.17
C GLY A 446 -0.95 -4.12 40.68
N PHE A 447 -1.84 -4.92 40.07
CA PHE A 447 -2.29 -4.70 38.70
C PHE A 447 -3.28 -3.53 38.69
N ASP A 448 -2.90 -2.39 38.13
CA ASP A 448 -3.80 -1.27 37.91
C ASP A 448 -4.03 -1.08 36.40
N ALA A 449 -5.25 -1.35 35.95
CA ALA A 449 -5.67 -1.17 34.56
C ALA A 449 -5.75 0.31 34.14
N THR A 450 -5.55 1.25 35.07
CA THR A 450 -5.62 2.69 34.80
C THR A 450 -4.26 3.33 34.48
N VAL A 451 -3.15 2.55 34.49
CA VAL A 451 -1.83 3.09 34.15
C VAL A 451 -1.80 3.52 32.67
N PRO A 452 -1.63 4.83 32.38
CA PRO A 452 -1.53 5.31 31.01
C PRO A 452 -0.32 4.67 30.32
N ASN A 453 -0.46 4.32 29.03
CA ASN A 453 0.60 3.76 28.19
C ASN A 453 1.10 2.35 28.58
N CYS A 454 0.23 1.51 29.12
CA CYS A 454 0.56 0.12 29.40
C CYS A 454 -0.25 -0.84 28.50
N THR A 455 0.29 -1.21 27.33
CA THR A 455 -0.38 -2.08 26.36
C THR A 455 0.14 -3.52 26.44
N ALA A 456 -0.68 -4.50 26.02
CA ALA A 456 -0.25 -5.91 26.01
C ALA A 456 1.00 -6.12 25.12
N THR A 457 1.14 -5.28 24.10
CA THR A 457 2.28 -5.18 23.17
C THR A 457 3.52 -4.51 23.77
N ASP A 458 3.59 -4.26 25.08
CA ASP A 458 4.83 -3.81 25.73
C ASP A 458 5.79 -4.97 26.06
N LEU A 459 5.29 -6.21 26.12
CA LEU A 459 6.11 -7.42 26.12
C LEU A 459 6.20 -7.99 24.70
N HIS A 460 7.41 -8.11 24.15
CA HIS A 460 7.66 -8.85 22.92
C HIS A 460 8.52 -10.08 23.20
N ILE A 461 8.14 -11.21 22.60
CA ILE A 461 8.87 -12.47 22.64
C ILE A 461 9.28 -12.81 21.22
N TYR A 462 10.59 -12.88 21.00
CA TYR A 462 11.22 -13.16 19.71
C TYR A 462 11.82 -14.58 19.73
N GLY A 463 11.22 -15.49 18.97
CA GLY A 463 11.73 -16.86 18.83
C GLY A 463 12.84 -16.93 17.78
N TYR A 464 14.10 -16.95 18.23
CA TYR A 464 15.28 -16.84 17.36
C TYR A 464 15.86 -18.19 16.93
N ASN A 465 15.77 -19.21 17.80
CA ASN A 465 16.32 -20.55 17.55
C ASN A 465 17.80 -20.56 17.09
N ARG A 466 18.68 -19.75 17.70
CA ARG A 466 20.12 -19.70 17.30
C ARG A 466 20.83 -21.03 17.44
N ASN A 467 20.38 -21.85 18.39
CA ASN A 467 20.98 -23.15 18.68
C ASN A 467 20.62 -24.21 17.63
N GLY A 468 19.78 -23.88 16.64
CA GLY A 468 19.42 -24.80 15.57
C GLY A 468 18.59 -25.99 16.03
N ASN A 469 17.74 -25.81 17.04
CA ASN A 469 16.76 -26.83 17.40
C ASN A 469 15.92 -27.14 16.15
N ALA A 470 15.85 -28.41 15.76
CA ALA A 470 15.12 -28.83 14.57
C ALA A 470 13.60 -28.61 14.73
N ASN A 471 13.10 -28.64 15.97
CA ASN A 471 11.68 -28.52 16.29
C ASN A 471 11.47 -27.53 17.44
N PRO A 472 11.74 -26.24 17.24
CA PRO A 472 11.57 -25.25 18.29
C PRO A 472 10.07 -25.04 18.55
N GLU A 473 9.67 -25.11 19.81
CA GLU A 473 8.25 -25.05 20.19
C GLU A 473 7.96 -24.15 21.39
N MET A 474 6.76 -23.58 21.39
CA MET A 474 6.20 -22.80 22.50
C MET A 474 4.86 -23.41 22.91
N CYS A 475 4.86 -24.09 24.05
CA CYS A 475 3.76 -24.92 24.50
C CYS A 475 3.21 -24.39 25.83
N MET A 476 1.93 -24.06 25.82
CA MET A 476 1.16 -23.67 27.00
C MET A 476 0.22 -24.82 27.34
N ASN A 477 0.47 -25.51 28.45
CA ASN A 477 -0.31 -26.69 28.82
C ASN A 477 -1.08 -26.42 30.14
N GLY A 478 -2.37 -26.76 30.19
CA GLY A 478 -3.25 -26.51 31.34
C GLY A 478 -3.85 -25.10 31.34
N ARG A 479 -3.58 -24.33 32.39
CA ARG A 479 -3.93 -22.90 32.52
C ARG A 479 -2.74 -21.98 32.20
N GLY A 480 -1.65 -22.51 31.63
CA GLY A 480 -0.49 -21.70 31.35
C GLY A 480 -0.76 -20.62 30.30
N TYR A 481 -0.20 -19.43 30.48
CA TYR A 481 -0.50 -18.30 29.61
C TYR A 481 0.68 -17.36 29.36
N ILE A 482 0.62 -16.66 28.24
CA ILE A 482 1.56 -15.60 27.85
C ILE A 482 0.78 -14.31 27.60
N GLU A 483 1.20 -13.20 28.21
CA GLU A 483 0.69 -11.86 27.90
C GLU A 483 1.72 -11.06 27.09
N GLY A 484 1.54 -10.98 25.77
CA GLY A 484 2.49 -10.27 24.92
C GLY A 484 2.31 -10.51 23.42
N LEU A 485 3.18 -9.88 22.64
CA LEU A 485 3.38 -10.18 21.23
C LEU A 485 4.45 -11.26 21.09
N ILE A 486 4.12 -12.37 20.45
CA ILE A 486 5.05 -13.43 20.08
C ILE A 486 5.33 -13.33 18.59
N LEU A 487 6.60 -13.17 18.22
CA LEU A 487 7.08 -13.27 16.85
C LEU A 487 8.13 -14.38 16.78
N ALA A 488 7.74 -15.52 16.23
CA ALA A 488 8.54 -16.74 16.22
C ALA A 488 8.31 -17.51 14.90
N PRO A 489 8.75 -16.96 13.74
CA PRO A 489 8.46 -17.49 12.41
C PRO A 489 9.04 -18.88 12.12
N ASN A 490 9.89 -19.39 13.01
CA ASN A 490 10.46 -20.74 12.94
C ASN A 490 9.88 -21.70 13.98
N TYR A 491 9.02 -21.22 14.89
CA TYR A 491 8.50 -22.00 16.01
C TYR A 491 7.13 -22.57 15.73
N LYS A 492 6.90 -23.76 16.28
CA LYS A 492 5.56 -24.34 16.40
C LYS A 492 4.95 -23.89 17.73
N VAL A 493 3.76 -23.31 17.71
CA VAL A 493 3.06 -22.88 18.94
C VAL A 493 1.89 -23.79 19.21
N GLY A 494 1.61 -24.08 20.47
CA GLY A 494 0.37 -24.75 20.83
C GLY A 494 -0.09 -24.53 22.26
N VAL A 495 -1.39 -24.68 22.45
CA VAL A 495 -2.10 -24.47 23.71
C VAL A 495 -2.93 -25.70 24.02
N ALA A 496 -2.47 -26.56 24.94
CA ALA A 496 -3.24 -27.71 25.41
C ALA A 496 -3.88 -27.39 26.77
N GLY A 497 -5.08 -27.88 27.05
CA GLY A 497 -5.67 -27.66 28.37
C GLY A 497 -6.96 -28.43 28.58
N SER A 498 -7.03 -29.18 29.68
CA SER A 498 -8.24 -29.86 30.16
C SER A 498 -8.97 -28.99 31.20
N GLY A 499 -10.27 -28.76 31.03
CA GLY A 499 -11.14 -28.29 32.12
C GLY A 499 -11.35 -26.77 32.26
N GLY A 500 -11.58 -26.03 31.17
CA GLY A 500 -12.16 -24.68 31.26
C GLY A 500 -11.25 -23.56 31.78
N GLY A 501 -9.93 -23.78 31.82
CA GLY A 501 -8.97 -22.75 32.25
C GLY A 501 -8.65 -21.68 31.19
N ASP A 502 -8.43 -20.44 31.64
CA ASP A 502 -8.05 -19.25 30.85
C ASP A 502 -6.61 -19.26 30.29
N GLY A 503 -6.06 -20.45 30.00
CA GLY A 503 -4.71 -20.60 29.43
C GLY A 503 -4.65 -20.18 27.96
N GLY A 504 -3.45 -19.86 27.47
CA GLY A 504 -3.22 -19.43 26.08
C GLY A 504 -2.51 -18.09 25.98
N VAL A 505 -2.68 -17.38 24.86
CA VAL A 505 -2.02 -16.09 24.62
C VAL A 505 -2.99 -14.94 24.69
N LYS A 506 -2.65 -13.94 25.51
CA LYS A 506 -3.34 -12.65 25.58
C LYS A 506 -2.45 -11.61 24.91
N GLY A 507 -2.72 -11.29 23.65
CA GLY A 507 -1.84 -10.47 22.82
C GLY A 507 -1.87 -10.89 21.37
N ALA A 508 -0.73 -11.19 20.76
CA ALA A 508 -0.68 -11.68 19.39
C ALA A 508 0.40 -12.74 19.19
N VAL A 509 0.15 -13.70 18.30
CA VAL A 509 1.05 -14.83 18.03
C VAL A 509 1.31 -14.95 16.55
N TRP A 510 2.55 -14.70 16.14
CA TRP A 510 3.03 -14.88 14.78
C TRP A 510 4.06 -16.01 14.77
N ALA A 511 3.68 -17.17 14.24
CA ALA A 511 4.44 -18.42 14.36
C ALA A 511 4.59 -19.17 13.03
N ASN A 512 5.52 -20.12 12.97
CA ASN A 512 5.67 -20.99 11.80
C ASN A 512 4.40 -21.84 11.60
N SER A 513 4.02 -22.59 12.63
CA SER A 513 2.87 -23.49 12.58
C SER A 513 2.15 -23.51 13.92
N TRP A 514 0.89 -23.91 13.87
CA TRP A 514 0.10 -24.18 15.07
C TRP A 514 0.03 -25.70 15.28
N SER A 515 0.42 -26.17 16.46
CA SER A 515 0.44 -27.59 16.78
C SER A 515 -0.97 -28.08 17.08
N THR A 516 -1.42 -29.13 16.40
CA THR A 516 -2.72 -29.78 16.62
C THR A 516 -2.59 -31.18 17.25
N SER A 517 -1.37 -31.68 17.42
CA SER A 517 -1.07 -33.00 17.98
C SER A 517 0.22 -33.01 18.80
N GLY A 518 0.47 -34.10 19.53
CA GLY A 518 1.68 -34.29 20.35
C GLY A 518 1.68 -33.53 21.68
N GLY A 519 2.85 -33.43 22.34
CA GLY A 519 3.01 -32.79 23.65
C GLY A 519 2.78 -31.27 23.68
N CYS A 520 2.74 -30.66 22.50
CA CYS A 520 2.38 -29.25 22.27
C CYS A 520 1.01 -29.10 21.59
N GLY A 521 0.25 -30.20 21.44
CA GLY A 521 -0.96 -30.22 20.61
C GLY A 521 -2.09 -29.39 21.19
N SER A 522 -2.65 -28.50 20.39
CA SER A 522 -3.75 -27.63 20.80
C SER A 522 -5.09 -28.36 20.69
N ASN A 523 -5.50 -28.98 21.79
CA ASN A 523 -6.63 -29.88 21.87
C ASN A 523 -7.68 -29.43 22.90
N THR A 524 -7.78 -28.12 23.14
CA THR A 524 -8.72 -27.54 24.10
C THR A 524 -9.91 -26.88 23.40
N THR A 525 -11.04 -26.76 24.08
CA THR A 525 -12.22 -26.02 23.61
C THR A 525 -12.21 -24.54 24.00
N ASN A 526 -11.18 -24.11 24.74
CA ASN A 526 -11.10 -22.77 25.30
C ASN A 526 -10.68 -21.73 24.26
N VAL A 527 -10.78 -20.44 24.65
CA VAL A 527 -10.16 -19.35 23.89
C VAL A 527 -8.66 -19.43 24.08
N VAL A 528 -7.93 -19.78 23.02
CA VAL A 528 -6.47 -19.98 23.07
C VAL A 528 -5.68 -18.72 22.72
N VAL A 529 -6.32 -17.78 22.03
CA VAL A 529 -5.74 -16.45 21.74
C VAL A 529 -6.82 -15.39 21.94
N ASP A 530 -6.53 -14.43 22.80
CA ASP A 530 -7.30 -13.20 23.03
C ASP A 530 -6.48 -12.03 22.48
N GLN A 531 -6.91 -11.45 21.35
CA GLN A 531 -6.18 -10.38 20.70
C GLN A 531 -6.20 -9.11 21.55
N ARG A 532 -5.01 -8.69 22.00
CA ARG A 532 -4.83 -7.43 22.71
C ARG A 532 -3.79 -6.58 22.02
N GLY A 533 -4.22 -5.39 21.59
CA GLY A 533 -3.38 -4.39 20.94
C GLY A 533 -3.60 -4.26 19.44
N GLY A 534 -2.82 -3.36 18.82
CA GLY A 534 -2.97 -3.01 17.41
C GLY A 534 -1.67 -2.55 16.75
N TRP A 535 -1.74 -2.25 15.45
CA TRP A 535 -0.60 -1.81 14.64
C TRP A 535 0.16 -0.61 15.23
N VAL A 536 -0.57 0.32 15.84
CA VAL A 536 -0.03 1.56 16.43
C VAL A 536 0.73 1.30 17.73
N GLU A 537 0.72 0.07 18.25
CA GLU A 537 1.41 -0.28 19.49
C GLU A 537 2.67 -1.14 19.28
N LEU A 538 2.81 -1.77 18.11
CA LEU A 538 3.96 -2.59 17.75
C LEU A 538 5.28 -1.83 17.81
N ALA A 539 6.40 -2.53 17.99
CA ALA A 539 7.71 -1.92 17.76
C ALA A 539 7.82 -1.38 16.32
N PRO A 540 8.43 -0.20 16.09
CA PRO A 540 8.42 0.43 14.77
C PRO A 540 9.09 -0.39 13.68
N PHE A 541 10.13 -1.14 14.02
CA PHE A 541 10.77 -2.02 13.04
C PHE A 541 9.81 -3.09 12.51
N LEU A 542 8.84 -3.56 13.32
CA LEU A 542 7.79 -4.46 12.84
C LEU A 542 6.80 -3.74 11.94
N ARG A 543 6.49 -2.46 12.23
CA ARG A 543 5.58 -1.67 11.39
C ARG A 543 6.14 -1.44 9.99
N VAL A 544 7.45 -1.16 9.86
CA VAL A 544 8.12 -0.93 8.56
C VAL A 544 8.16 -2.19 7.72
N THR A 545 8.43 -3.35 8.33
CA THR A 545 8.45 -4.64 7.61
C THR A 545 7.06 -5.04 7.12
N VAL A 546 6.02 -4.74 7.90
CA VAL A 546 4.64 -5.06 7.53
C VAL A 546 4.02 -4.06 6.55
N ALA A 547 4.52 -2.82 6.48
CA ALA A 547 4.12 -1.83 5.48
C ALA A 547 4.50 -2.22 4.02
N ARG A 548 5.11 -3.40 3.81
CA ARG A 548 5.30 -4.01 2.48
C ARG A 548 4.05 -4.75 1.96
N SER A 549 2.99 -4.81 2.76
CA SER A 549 1.63 -5.22 2.34
C SER A 549 1.00 -4.19 1.38
N PRO A 550 -0.01 -4.57 0.56
CA PRO A 550 -0.21 -4.00 -0.78
C PRO A 550 -0.34 -2.48 -0.84
N ALA A 551 -0.14 -1.88 -2.00
CA ALA A 551 -0.20 -0.43 -2.16
C ALA A 551 -1.63 0.13 -2.02
N THR A 552 -1.81 1.43 -1.80
CA THR A 552 -3.03 2.20 -2.12
C THR A 552 -2.68 3.24 -3.16
N ILE A 553 -3.67 3.60 -3.97
CA ILE A 553 -3.48 4.50 -5.10
C ILE A 553 -4.22 5.78 -4.83
N LYS A 554 -3.49 6.89 -4.92
CA LYS A 554 -4.07 8.22 -4.80
C LYS A 554 -4.50 8.74 -6.17
N PRO A 555 -5.39 9.75 -6.19
CA PRO A 555 -5.66 10.50 -7.41
C PRO A 555 -4.34 10.92 -8.08
N PRO A 556 -4.29 10.93 -9.41
CA PRO A 556 -3.07 11.22 -10.15
C PRO A 556 -2.49 12.58 -9.73
N GLY A 557 -1.17 12.59 -9.49
CA GLY A 557 -0.47 13.80 -9.04
C GLY A 557 -0.17 14.78 -10.17
N SER A 558 -0.15 14.29 -11.42
CA SER A 558 0.05 15.10 -12.62
C SER A 558 -0.32 14.30 -13.88
N TRP A 559 -0.69 15.02 -14.94
CA TRP A 559 -1.05 14.50 -16.25
C TRP A 559 -0.26 15.25 -17.34
N VAL A 560 0.30 14.51 -18.30
CA VAL A 560 0.96 15.06 -19.48
C VAL A 560 0.29 14.48 -20.72
N ARG A 561 -0.21 15.38 -21.58
CA ARG A 561 -0.84 15.03 -22.87
C ARG A 561 0.20 15.14 -23.99
N ARG A 562 0.30 14.11 -24.83
CA ARG A 562 1.04 14.16 -26.09
C ARG A 562 0.07 13.86 -27.22
N GLU A 563 -0.08 14.82 -28.13
CA GLU A 563 -0.80 14.63 -29.38
C GLU A 563 0.21 14.20 -30.44
N PHE A 564 -0.04 13.05 -31.06
CA PHE A 564 0.63 12.73 -32.31
C PHE A 564 -0.16 13.46 -33.39
N GLY A 565 0.44 14.50 -33.95
CA GLY A 565 -0.18 15.25 -35.04
C GLY A 565 -0.63 14.28 -36.13
N THR A 566 -1.85 14.47 -36.64
CA THR A 566 -2.33 13.79 -37.83
C THR A 566 -1.32 14.01 -38.94
N THR A 567 -0.56 12.98 -39.32
CA THR A 567 0.17 12.98 -40.60
C THR A 567 -0.89 12.93 -41.69
N ALA A 568 -1.41 14.10 -42.06
CA ALA A 568 -2.05 14.29 -43.34
C ALA A 568 -0.94 14.17 -44.39
N GLN A 569 -0.81 13.01 -45.02
CA GLN A 569 -0.09 12.88 -46.30
C GLN A 569 -0.97 13.42 -47.42
#